data_AF-A0A176J7Z9-F1
#
_entry.id   AF-A0A176J7Z9-F1
#
_cell.length_a   1.000
_cell.length_b   1.000
_cell.length_c   1.000
_cell.angle_alpha   90.00
_cell.angle_beta   90.00
_cell.angle_gamma   90.00
#
_symmetry.space_group_name_H-M   'P 1'
#
loop_
_entity.id
_entity.type
_entity.pdbx_description
1 polymer ?
#
loop_
_entity_poly.entity_id
_entity_poly.type
_entity_poly.pdbx_seq_one_letter_code
_entity_poly.pdbx_strand_id
1 'polypeptide(L)'
;MTTIKLDHSTVMNQLKEMESVLKEVVIEPFDAASLGDIKLLFTDLMLQREESIHRMAQEYIEAVLKNIEDTKVNVTSLKEQDEAITHS
;
A
#
# COMPACT_ATOMS: atom_id res chain seq x y z
N MET A 1 27.16 -22.46 13.56
CA MET A 1 26.29 -22.11 12.42
C MET A 1 25.10 -21.38 12.99
N THR A 2 25.05 -20.06 12.82
CA THR A 2 23.93 -19.22 13.25
C THR A 2 22.75 -19.51 12.31
N THR A 3 21.75 -20.22 12.80
CA THR A 3 20.45 -20.37 12.16
C THR A 3 19.84 -18.98 12.05
N ILE A 4 19.93 -18.38 10.87
CA ILE A 4 19.16 -17.18 10.53
C ILE A 4 17.72 -17.68 10.33
N LYS A 5 17.04 -17.98 11.45
CA LYS A 5 15.61 -18.28 11.43
C LYS A 5 14.91 -16.98 11.07
N LEU A 6 14.29 -16.95 9.90
CA LEU A 6 13.35 -15.88 9.55
C LEU A 6 12.27 -15.87 10.64
N ASP A 7 12.17 -14.77 11.40
CA ASP A 7 11.06 -14.59 12.33
C ASP A 7 9.80 -14.21 11.55
N HIS A 8 9.28 -15.22 10.85
CA HIS A 8 8.12 -15.15 9.98
C HIS A 8 6.92 -14.53 10.71
N SER A 9 6.80 -14.74 12.03
CA SER A 9 5.73 -14.16 12.84
C SER A 9 5.84 -12.64 12.92
N THR A 10 7.05 -12.13 13.14
CA THR A 10 7.34 -10.69 13.25
C THR A 10 7.14 -9.98 11.92
N VAL A 11 7.62 -10.57 10.81
CA VAL A 11 7.44 -9.98 9.47
C VAL A 11 5.96 -9.95 9.05
N MET A 12 5.20 -11.01 9.32
CA MET A 12 3.77 -11.05 9.00
C MET A 12 2.95 -10.08 9.83
N ASN A 13 3.33 -9.84 11.09
CA ASN A 13 2.68 -8.83 11.92
C ASN A 13 2.95 -7.41 11.40
N GLN A 14 4.19 -7.12 10.99
CA GLN A 14 4.54 -5.82 10.39
C GLN A 14 3.81 -5.58 9.06
N LEU A 15 3.67 -6.60 8.21
CA LEU A 15 2.90 -6.50 6.96
C LEU A 15 1.41 -6.23 7.22
N LYS A 16 0.81 -6.88 8.24
CA LYS A 16 -0.57 -6.59 8.68
C LYS A 16 -0.74 -5.18 9.19
N GLU A 17 0.23 -4.68 9.95
CA GLU A 17 0.20 -3.32 10.50
C GLU A 17 0.30 -2.29 9.38
N MET A 18 1.16 -2.53 8.37
CA MET A 18 1.23 -1.71 7.15
C MET A 18 -0.09 -1.72 6.37
N GLU A 19 -0.70 -2.87 6.14
CA GLU A 19 -2.03 -2.93 5.48
C GLU A 19 -3.10 -2.15 6.25
N SER A 20 -3.09 -2.21 7.58
CA SER A 20 -4.03 -1.50 8.43
C SER A 20 -3.85 0.01 8.29
N VAL A 21 -2.61 0.50 8.38
CA VAL A 21 -2.29 1.93 8.26
C VAL A 21 -2.62 2.43 6.85
N LEU A 22 -2.36 1.65 5.80
CA LEU A 22 -2.72 2.01 4.42
C LEU A 22 -4.23 2.13 4.21
N LYS A 23 -5.04 1.29 4.87
CA LYS A 23 -6.51 1.40 4.82
C LYS A 23 -7.04 2.65 5.52
N GLU A 24 -6.30 3.20 6.49
CA GLU A 24 -6.66 4.45 7.18
C GLU A 24 -6.28 5.70 6.37
N VAL A 25 -5.42 5.59 5.35
CA VAL A 25 -5.11 6.69 4.43
C VAL A 25 -6.27 6.89 3.46
N VAL A 26 -7.29 7.59 3.92
CA VAL A 26 -8.41 8.06 3.10
C VAL A 26 -8.11 9.48 2.65
N ILE A 27 -7.84 9.65 1.36
CA ILE A 27 -7.82 10.97 0.74
C ILE A 27 -9.24 11.24 0.27
N GLU A 28 -9.95 12.11 0.98
CA GLU A 28 -11.30 12.50 0.61
C GLU A 28 -11.29 13.15 -0.77
N PRO A 29 -12.19 12.74 -1.68
CA PRO A 29 -12.32 13.39 -2.97
C PRO A 29 -12.79 14.83 -2.75
N PHE A 30 -12.17 15.76 -3.47
CA PHE A 30 -12.54 17.15 -3.43
C PHE A 30 -13.99 17.36 -3.91
N ASP A 31 -14.84 17.96 -3.09
CA ASP A 31 -16.24 18.26 -3.45
C ASP A 31 -16.32 19.51 -4.33
N ALA A 32 -16.38 19.27 -5.64
CA ALA A 32 -16.56 20.31 -6.65
C ALA A 32 -17.86 21.13 -6.47
N ALA A 33 -18.86 20.60 -5.76
CA ALA A 33 -20.12 21.32 -5.50
C ALA A 33 -19.94 22.50 -4.52
N SER A 34 -18.85 22.51 -3.73
CA SER A 34 -18.53 23.59 -2.79
C SER A 34 -18.08 24.90 -3.45
N LEU A 35 -17.72 24.87 -4.74
CA LEU A 35 -17.14 26.00 -5.47
C LEU A 35 -18.15 27.01 -6.04
N GLY A 36 -19.45 26.67 -6.06
CA GLY A 36 -20.49 27.51 -6.67
C GLY A 36 -20.22 27.83 -8.16
N ASP A 37 -20.76 28.94 -8.67
CA ASP A 37 -20.61 29.36 -10.09
C ASP A 37 -19.24 29.99 -10.42
N ILE A 38 -18.22 29.81 -9.57
CA ILE A 38 -16.87 30.38 -9.78
C ILE A 38 -16.09 29.53 -10.81
N LYS A 39 -16.49 29.66 -12.07
CA LYS A 39 -15.74 29.18 -13.24
C LYS A 39 -14.62 30.16 -13.59
N LEU A 40 -13.60 30.19 -12.75
CA LEU A 40 -12.29 30.75 -13.12
C LEU A 40 -11.44 29.61 -13.69
N LEU A 41 -10.63 29.88 -14.72
CA LEU A 41 -9.64 28.93 -15.26
C LEU A 41 -8.75 28.32 -14.18
N PHE A 42 -8.51 29.07 -13.09
CA PHE A 42 -7.77 28.61 -11.92
C PHE A 42 -8.49 27.50 -11.15
N THR A 43 -9.82 27.58 -11.04
CA THR A 43 -10.65 26.58 -10.38
C THR A 43 -10.61 25.24 -11.11
N ASP A 44 -10.72 25.27 -12.44
CA ASP A 44 -10.62 24.07 -13.29
C ASP A 44 -9.23 23.41 -13.17
N LEU A 45 -8.18 24.23 -13.12
CA LEU A 45 -6.81 23.76 -12.95
C LEU A 45 -6.59 23.13 -11.56
N MET A 46 -7.21 23.68 -10.51
CA MET A 46 -7.16 23.09 -9.17
C MET A 46 -7.92 21.77 -9.11
N LEU A 47 -9.11 21.68 -9.70
CA LEU A 47 -9.87 20.42 -9.79
C LEU A 47 -9.09 19.32 -10.50
N GLN A 48 -8.50 19.62 -11.67
CA GLN A 48 -7.66 18.67 -12.39
C GLN A 48 -6.45 18.21 -11.58
N ARG A 49 -5.86 19.13 -10.81
CA ARG A 49 -4.71 18.81 -9.96
C ARG A 49 -5.10 17.93 -8.78
N GLU A 50 -6.21 18.22 -8.11
CA GLU A 50 -6.74 17.39 -7.03
C GLU A 50 -7.12 15.98 -7.53
N GLU A 51 -7.79 15.87 -8.68
CA GLU A 51 -8.08 14.57 -9.30
C GLU A 51 -6.79 13.80 -9.63
N SER A 52 -5.77 14.49 -10.15
CA SER A 52 -4.48 13.86 -10.44
C SER A 52 -3.76 13.39 -9.18
N ILE A 53 -3.82 14.16 -8.08
CA ILE A 53 -3.23 13.77 -6.79
C ILE A 53 -3.98 12.57 -6.21
N HIS A 54 -5.31 12.59 -6.26
CA HIS A 54 -6.14 11.48 -5.81
C HIS A 54 -5.82 10.19 -6.57
N ARG A 55 -5.73 10.26 -7.91
CA ARG A 55 -5.35 9.12 -8.75
C ARG A 55 -3.96 8.60 -8.42
N MET A 56 -2.97 9.49 -8.33
CA MET A 56 -1.59 9.11 -8.00
C MET A 56 -1.50 8.44 -6.63
N ALA A 57 -2.26 8.91 -5.65
CA ALA A 57 -2.31 8.30 -4.33
C ALA A 57 -3.00 6.93 -4.34
N GLN A 58 -4.09 6.76 -5.09
CA GLN A 58 -4.71 5.44 -5.30
C GLN A 58 -3.75 4.45 -5.96
N GLU A 59 -3.07 4.86 -7.03
CA GLU A 59 -2.06 4.04 -7.72
C GLU A 59 -0.90 3.67 -6.78
N TYR A 60 -0.46 4.60 -5.93
CA TYR A 60 0.54 4.33 -4.91
C TYR A 60 0.06 3.30 -3.88
N ILE A 61 -1.17 3.45 -3.37
CA ILE A 61 -1.78 2.50 -2.43
C ILE A 61 -1.84 1.10 -3.06
N GLU A 62 -2.31 0.98 -4.30
CA GLU A 62 -2.37 -0.28 -5.03
C GLU A 62 -0.98 -0.92 -5.21
N ALA A 63 0.03 -0.13 -5.60
CA ALA A 63 1.38 -0.61 -5.77
C ALA A 63 1.99 -1.12 -4.45
N VAL A 64 1.73 -0.42 -3.34
CA VAL A 64 2.21 -0.85 -2.02
C VAL A 64 1.49 -2.11 -1.55
N LEU A 65 0.17 -2.21 -1.73
CA LEU A 65 -0.58 -3.43 -1.42
C LEU A 65 -0.06 -4.64 -2.21
N LYS A 66 0.23 -4.45 -3.50
CA LYS A 66 0.83 -5.51 -4.32
C LYS A 66 2.20 -5.94 -3.79
N ASN A 67 3.06 -4.97 -3.45
CA ASN A 67 4.38 -5.29 -2.88
C ASN A 67 4.29 -6.02 -1.54
N ILE A 68 3.31 -5.70 -0.71
CA ILE A 68 3.04 -6.40 0.55
C ILE A 68 2.68 -7.87 0.27
N GLU A 69 1.76 -8.12 -0.67
CA GLU A 69 1.36 -9.48 -1.01
C GLU A 69 2.51 -10.27 -1.65
N ASP A 70 3.27 -9.66 -2.56
CA ASP A 70 4.46 -10.28 -3.16
C ASP A 70 5.51 -10.62 -2.08
N THR A 71 5.70 -9.74 -1.10
CA THR A 71 6.61 -9.98 0.04
C THR A 71 6.12 -11.13 0.92
N LYS A 72 4.81 -11.22 1.17
CA LYS A 72 4.20 -12.30 1.94
C LYS A 72 4.34 -13.65 1.25
N VAL A 73 4.15 -13.71 -0.07
CA VAL A 73 4.40 -14.92 -0.87
C VAL A 73 5.87 -15.33 -0.79
N ASN A 74 6.79 -14.38 -0.96
CA ASN A 74 8.22 -14.64 -0.88
C ASN A 74 8.66 -15.15 0.51
N VAL A 75 8.16 -14.52 1.58
CA VAL A 75 8.42 -14.92 2.97
C VAL A 75 7.88 -16.33 3.25
N THR A 76 6.71 -16.67 2.71
CA THR A 76 6.14 -18.02 2.83
C THR A 76 6.99 -19.06 2.09
N SER A 77 7.41 -18.75 0.85
CA SER A 77 8.26 -19.65 0.06
C SER A 77 9.63 -19.87 0.72
N LEU A 78 10.23 -18.84 1.30
CA LEU A 78 11.49 -18.97 2.04
C LEU A 78 11.34 -19.88 3.27
N LYS A 79 10.21 -19.80 3.97
CA LYS A 79 9.90 -20.69 5.09
C LYS A 79 9.75 -22.15 4.63
N GLU A 80 9.03 -22.40 3.54
CA GLU A 80 8.88 -23.75 2.97
C GLU A 80 10.23 -24.34 2.53
N GLN A 81 11.11 -23.53 1.96
CA GLN A 81 12.47 -23.95 1.59
C GLN A 81 13.31 -24.30 2.82
N ASP A 82 13.27 -23.47 3.87
CA ASP A 82 13.96 -23.76 5.13
C ASP A 82 13.46 -25.06 5.78
N GLU A 83 12.14 -25.30 5.75
CA GLU A 83 11.54 -26.55 6.26
C GLU A 83 11.96 -27.77 5.43
N ALA A 84 12.00 -27.65 4.10
CA ALA A 84 12.47 -28.72 3.21
C ALA A 84 13.96 -29.06 3.41
N ILE A 85 14.81 -28.06 3.64
CA ILE A 85 16.24 -28.25 3.93
C ILE A 85 16.45 -28.91 5.30
N THR A 86 15.63 -28.54 6.30
CA THR A 86 15.73 -29.10 7.65
C THR A 86 15.23 -30.56 7.73
N HIS A 87 14.36 -30.97 6.80
CA HIS A 87 13.81 -32.33 6.71
C HIS A 87 14.52 -33.25 5.69
N SER A 88 15.56 -32.77 5.00
CA SER A 88 16.45 -33.57 4.15
C SER A 88 17.66 -34.11 4.91
#